data_AF-A0A1X0CJR8-F1
#
_entry.id   AF-A0A1X0CJR8-F1
#
_cell.length_a   1.000
_cell.length_b   1.000
_cell.length_c   1.000
_cell.angle_alpha   90.00
_cell.angle_beta   90.00
_cell.angle_gamma   90.00
#
_symmetry.space_group_name_H-M   'P 1'
#
loop_
_entity.id
_entity.type
_entity.pdbx_description
1 polymer ?
#
loop_
_entity_poly.entity_id
_entity_poly.type
_entity_poly.pdbx_seq_one_letter_code
_entity_poly.pdbx_strand_id
1 'polypeptide(L)'
;LGVIGTDKPLLADPKAEGTSQLPAGVVSINRENYLLITTTKDLAPRSSRLVKADAGRGGWATVPGSVRDGGYADGTMSQISGYYDPVPTPDSPTGWVYIVANNFNRSAPVRLFRVRPAQFTDRTRWQGYSPAGWGKTPPPLWPDLVGEMSFKQIDGKAVLSYFNSSTGNMEIRVAADPTGLGTAPVTTVVVAADWPDPIDALGAPEDNALAQPYGGYLAPGSTLESMRVFVSQWNTTTRDRMPYRVLQYLVHPYS
;
A
#
# COMPACT_ATOMS: atom_id res chain seq x y z
N LEU A 1 22.75 -12.81 13.31
CA LEU A 1 22.13 -11.47 13.39
C LEU A 1 20.71 -11.67 13.87
N GLY A 2 20.38 -11.19 15.08
CA GLY A 2 19.02 -11.31 15.64
C GLY A 2 18.03 -10.38 14.95
N VAL A 3 16.74 -10.62 15.13
CA VAL A 3 15.67 -9.76 14.59
C VAL A 3 15.72 -8.40 15.29
N ILE A 4 16.09 -7.36 14.55
CA ILE A 4 16.12 -5.97 15.01
C ILE A 4 14.67 -5.50 15.18
N GLY A 5 14.37 -4.76 16.26
CA GLY A 5 13.00 -4.29 16.55
C GLY A 5 12.30 -5.03 17.70
N THR A 6 12.96 -6.03 18.29
CA THR A 6 12.46 -6.79 19.46
C THR A 6 12.89 -6.16 20.79
N ASP A 7 14.06 -5.53 20.82
CA ASP A 7 14.69 -4.91 21.99
C ASP A 7 14.72 -3.36 21.91
N LYS A 8 14.74 -2.81 20.69
CA LYS A 8 14.77 -1.36 20.41
C LYS A 8 13.67 -0.94 19.45
N PRO A 9 12.96 0.18 19.67
CA PRO A 9 11.95 0.67 18.74
C PRO A 9 12.51 0.92 17.34
N LEU A 10 11.74 0.56 16.31
CA LEU A 10 12.08 0.88 14.92
C LEU A 10 11.99 2.37 14.63
N LEU A 11 11.06 3.09 15.25
CA LEU A 11 10.86 4.54 15.04
C LEU A 11 11.60 5.33 16.12
N ALA A 12 12.28 6.42 15.73
CA ALA A 12 12.96 7.29 16.68
C ALA A 12 11.98 8.09 17.56
N ASP A 13 10.89 8.57 16.96
CA ASP A 13 9.90 9.39 17.67
C ASP A 13 8.91 8.50 18.42
N PRO A 14 8.72 8.70 19.74
CA PRO A 14 7.75 7.93 20.51
C PRO A 14 6.31 8.23 20.07
N LYS A 15 5.40 7.31 20.34
CA LYS A 15 3.96 7.56 20.19
C LYS A 15 3.42 8.37 21.38
N ALA A 16 2.44 9.22 21.13
CA ALA A 16 1.68 9.86 22.20
C ALA A 16 0.78 8.83 22.90
N GLU A 17 0.46 9.05 24.18
CA GLU A 17 -0.47 8.19 24.92
C GLU A 17 -1.84 8.12 24.23
N GLY A 18 -2.48 6.96 24.27
CA GLY A 18 -3.77 6.74 23.60
C GLY A 18 -3.72 6.73 22.06
N THR A 19 -2.53 6.76 21.46
CA THR A 19 -2.35 6.66 20.00
C THR A 19 -1.54 5.42 19.60
N SER A 20 -1.60 5.10 18.31
CA SER A 20 -0.76 4.09 17.64
C SER A 20 -0.02 4.72 16.48
N GLN A 21 1.21 4.28 16.22
CA GLN A 21 1.96 4.63 15.01
C GLN A 21 2.02 3.38 14.13
N LEU A 22 1.41 3.44 12.95
CA LEU A 22 1.24 2.28 12.08
C LEU A 22 1.89 2.53 10.72
N PRO A 23 2.53 1.50 10.11
CA PRO A 23 3.01 1.61 8.75
C PRO A 23 1.82 1.74 7.80
N ALA A 24 1.83 2.81 7.02
CA ALA A 24 0.77 3.21 6.10
C ALA A 24 1.22 3.13 4.64
N GLY A 25 2.27 2.35 4.36
CA GLY A 25 2.82 2.20 3.02
C GLY A 25 4.32 2.40 2.92
N VAL A 26 4.87 1.96 1.80
CA VAL A 26 6.29 2.12 1.46
C VAL A 26 6.43 2.54 0.00
N VAL A 27 7.45 3.35 -0.25
CA VAL A 27 7.92 3.70 -1.59
C VAL A 27 9.44 3.52 -1.62
N SER A 28 9.94 2.76 -2.58
CA SER A 28 11.38 2.54 -2.76
C SER A 28 11.92 3.42 -3.89
N ILE A 29 12.96 4.19 -3.62
CA ILE A 29 13.61 5.11 -4.57
C ILE A 29 15.12 4.90 -4.43
N ASN A 30 15.81 4.49 -5.51
CA ASN A 30 17.27 4.30 -5.50
C ASN A 30 17.81 3.47 -4.31
N ARG A 31 17.17 2.33 -4.02
CA ARG A 31 17.48 1.43 -2.88
C ARG A 31 17.20 2.01 -1.49
N GLU A 32 16.64 3.21 -1.41
CA GLU A 32 16.16 3.79 -0.16
C GLU A 32 14.66 3.48 0.01
N ASN A 33 14.26 3.10 1.22
CA ASN A 33 12.87 2.82 1.54
C ASN A 33 12.30 3.95 2.39
N TYR A 34 11.29 4.61 1.86
CA TYR A 34 10.51 5.61 2.59
C TYR A 34 9.21 4.99 3.04
N LEU A 35 9.00 4.91 4.35
CA LEU A 35 7.75 4.46 4.93
C LEU A 35 6.90 5.68 5.27
N LEU A 36 5.61 5.63 4.95
CA LEU A 36 4.66 6.52 5.57
C LEU A 36 4.25 5.92 6.91
N ILE A 37 4.42 6.67 7.98
CA ILE A 37 3.90 6.32 9.29
C ILE A 37 2.70 7.20 9.57
N THR A 38 1.56 6.57 9.85
CA THR A 38 0.34 7.27 10.24
C THR A 38 0.10 7.07 11.74
N THR A 39 -0.04 8.19 12.44
CA THR A 39 -0.45 8.19 13.85
C THR A 39 -1.97 8.17 13.89
N THR A 40 -2.53 7.21 14.59
CA THR A 40 -3.98 6.99 14.66
C THR A 40 -4.47 6.98 16.11
N LYS A 41 -5.76 7.29 16.28
CA LYS A 41 -6.55 6.98 17.47
C LYS A 41 -7.78 6.22 16.99
N ASP A 42 -7.96 5.00 17.44
CA ASP A 42 -9.04 4.10 16.99
C ASP A 42 -9.07 3.98 15.46
N LEU A 43 -7.89 3.80 14.84
CA LEU A 43 -7.63 3.77 13.40
C LEU A 43 -7.91 5.09 12.64
N ALA A 44 -8.58 6.08 13.24
CA ALA A 44 -8.74 7.40 12.64
C ALA A 44 -7.38 8.14 12.55
N PRO A 45 -6.95 8.60 11.35
CA PRO A 45 -5.72 9.34 11.18
C PRO A 45 -5.70 10.66 11.98
N ARG A 46 -4.60 10.92 12.69
CA ARG A 46 -4.34 12.18 13.40
C ARG A 46 -3.21 12.97 12.77
N SER A 47 -2.18 12.27 12.32
CA SER A 47 -1.07 12.84 11.56
C SER A 47 -0.37 11.75 10.76
N SER A 48 0.43 12.14 9.77
CA SER A 48 1.29 11.23 9.02
C SER A 48 2.64 11.86 8.75
N ARG A 49 3.69 11.04 8.63
CA ARG A 49 5.05 11.50 8.34
C ARG A 49 5.82 10.45 7.55
N LEU A 50 6.78 10.90 6.74
CA LEU A 50 7.70 9.99 6.08
C LEU A 50 8.85 9.67 7.03
N VAL A 51 9.27 8.42 7.01
CA VAL A 51 10.41 7.90 7.76
C VAL A 51 11.30 7.17 6.77
N LYS A 52 12.62 7.41 6.82
CA LYS A 52 13.57 6.65 6.02
C LYS A 52 13.97 5.40 6.79
N ALA A 53 13.53 4.23 6.32
CA ALA A 53 13.87 2.97 6.97
C ALA A 53 15.27 2.50 6.62
N ASP A 54 15.91 1.92 7.62
CA ASP A 54 17.22 1.29 7.53
C ASP A 54 17.12 -0.09 8.17
N ALA A 55 17.08 -1.14 7.34
CA ALA A 55 16.87 -2.50 7.81
C ALA A 55 17.96 -2.99 8.80
N GLY A 56 19.12 -2.32 8.85
CA GLY A 56 20.24 -2.69 9.72
C GLY A 56 20.19 -2.12 11.14
N ARG A 57 19.21 -1.27 11.48
CA ARG A 57 19.12 -0.65 12.83
C ARG A 57 17.71 -0.17 13.18
N GLY A 58 17.44 0.00 14.47
CA GLY A 58 16.25 0.73 14.95
C GLY A 58 16.45 2.26 14.93
N GLY A 59 15.48 3.00 15.46
CA GLY A 59 15.55 4.46 15.58
C GLY A 59 15.49 5.21 14.24
N TRP A 60 14.68 4.74 13.29
CA TRP A 60 14.44 5.40 12.02
C TRP A 60 13.85 6.79 12.24
N ALA A 61 14.57 7.80 11.73
CA ALA A 61 14.22 9.19 11.91
C ALA A 61 13.11 9.63 10.96
N THR A 62 12.23 10.50 11.48
CA THR A 62 11.30 11.26 10.64
C THR A 62 12.05 12.12 9.65
N VAL A 63 11.62 12.07 8.40
CA VAL A 63 12.14 12.93 7.35
C VAL A 63 11.72 14.38 7.66
N PRO A 64 12.66 15.33 7.76
CA PRO A 64 12.35 16.72 8.08
C PRO A 64 11.29 17.32 7.15
N GLY A 65 10.33 18.06 7.72
CA GLY A 65 9.27 18.73 6.96
C GLY A 65 8.19 17.81 6.37
N SER A 66 8.23 16.50 6.62
CA SER A 66 7.26 15.54 6.03
C SER A 66 5.95 15.37 6.83
N VAL A 67 5.91 15.88 8.07
CA VAL A 67 4.75 15.77 8.96
C VAL A 67 3.55 16.52 8.36
N ARG A 68 2.39 15.89 8.36
CA ARG A 68 1.09 16.48 8.00
C ARG A 68 0.04 16.05 9.01
N ASP A 69 -0.95 16.89 9.24
CA ASP A 69 -2.13 16.51 10.04
C ASP A 69 -2.98 15.45 9.31
N GLY A 70 -3.97 14.90 10.01
CA GLY A 70 -4.89 13.90 9.46
C GLY A 70 -5.83 14.42 8.37
N GLY A 71 -6.01 15.74 8.25
CA GLY A 71 -6.86 16.39 7.25
C GLY A 71 -6.11 16.79 5.97
N TYR A 72 -4.80 16.63 5.92
CA TYR A 72 -3.99 16.98 4.75
C TYR A 72 -4.50 16.33 3.46
N ALA A 73 -4.62 17.15 2.41
CA ALA A 73 -5.23 16.78 1.14
C ALA A 73 -6.63 16.16 1.32
N ASP A 74 -7.47 16.85 2.08
CA ASP A 74 -8.83 16.43 2.44
C ASP A 74 -8.88 15.04 3.12
N GLY A 75 -7.81 14.69 3.84
CA GLY A 75 -7.61 13.41 4.50
C GLY A 75 -7.27 12.25 3.58
N THR A 76 -7.03 12.48 2.28
CA THR A 76 -6.84 11.44 1.25
C THR A 76 -5.38 11.04 1.00
N MET A 77 -4.47 11.41 1.90
CA MET A 77 -3.03 11.10 1.78
C MET A 77 -2.42 10.60 3.09
N SER A 78 -3.14 9.74 3.82
CA SER A 78 -2.66 9.11 5.05
C SER A 78 -2.33 7.62 4.89
N GLN A 79 -2.42 7.09 3.68
CA GLN A 79 -1.91 5.78 3.28
C GLN A 79 -1.41 5.89 1.82
N ILE A 80 -0.29 5.23 1.50
CA ILE A 80 0.35 5.29 0.19
C ILE A 80 0.87 3.93 -0.26
N SER A 81 1.13 3.79 -1.55
CA SER A 81 2.10 2.82 -2.08
C SER A 81 2.67 3.37 -3.39
N GLY A 82 3.88 2.98 -3.75
CA GLY A 82 4.46 3.47 -5.00
C GLY A 82 5.79 2.86 -5.37
N TYR A 83 6.23 3.19 -6.58
CA TYR A 83 7.51 2.78 -7.13
C TYR A 83 8.19 3.94 -7.87
N TYR A 84 9.50 3.82 -8.00
CA TYR A 84 10.31 4.72 -8.82
C TYR A 84 10.57 4.11 -10.19
N ASP A 85 10.18 4.83 -11.25
CA ASP A 85 10.54 4.56 -12.63
C ASP A 85 11.71 5.48 -13.03
N PRO A 86 12.92 4.94 -13.24
CA PRO A 86 14.08 5.74 -13.60
C PRO A 86 14.11 6.16 -15.08
N VAL A 87 13.16 5.72 -15.91
CA VAL A 87 13.14 6.05 -17.34
C VAL A 87 12.92 7.56 -17.53
N PRO A 88 13.87 8.27 -18.17
CA PRO A 88 13.75 9.70 -18.39
C PRO A 88 12.55 10.07 -19.29
N THR A 89 11.87 11.15 -18.93
CA THR A 89 10.89 11.83 -19.79
C THR A 89 11.32 13.27 -20.04
N PRO A 90 10.79 13.97 -21.07
CA PRO A 90 11.14 15.37 -21.32
C PRO A 90 10.94 16.29 -20.10
N ASP A 91 9.93 16.01 -19.27
CA ASP A 91 9.59 16.75 -18.06
C ASP A 91 10.25 16.21 -16.77
N SER A 92 10.91 15.05 -16.82
CA SER A 92 11.76 14.53 -15.74
C SER A 92 12.93 13.70 -16.27
N PRO A 93 14.11 14.33 -16.46
CA PRO A 93 15.32 13.63 -16.90
C PRO A 93 15.79 12.53 -15.95
N THR A 94 15.33 12.52 -14.71
CA THR A 94 15.65 11.51 -13.69
C THR A 94 14.49 10.52 -13.47
N GLY A 95 13.50 10.48 -14.36
CA GLY A 95 12.32 9.65 -14.22
C GLY A 95 11.36 10.11 -13.12
N TRP A 96 10.36 9.29 -12.80
CA TRP A 96 9.23 9.64 -11.95
C TRP A 96 9.03 8.63 -10.82
N VAL A 97 8.65 9.13 -9.65
CA VAL A 97 8.05 8.28 -8.61
C VAL A 97 6.54 8.35 -8.79
N TYR A 98 5.90 7.20 -8.95
CA TYR A 98 4.44 7.08 -9.04
C TYR A 98 3.88 6.59 -7.71
N ILE A 99 2.82 7.23 -7.23
CA ILE A 99 2.24 6.97 -5.91
C ILE A 99 0.73 6.85 -6.04
N VAL A 100 0.16 5.79 -5.48
CA VAL A 100 -1.26 5.72 -5.15
C VAL A 100 -1.44 6.13 -3.70
N ALA A 101 -2.47 6.94 -3.41
CA ALA A 101 -2.77 7.38 -2.06
C ALA A 101 -4.28 7.41 -1.79
N ASN A 102 -4.62 7.20 -0.52
CA ASN A 102 -5.96 7.31 0.04
C ASN A 102 -5.83 7.59 1.56
N ASN A 103 -6.73 7.04 2.38
CA ASN A 103 -6.68 7.18 3.83
C ASN A 103 -6.52 5.84 4.58
N PHE A 104 -5.95 5.91 5.77
CA PHE A 104 -5.52 4.74 6.54
C PHE A 104 -6.72 3.91 7.05
N ASN A 105 -7.84 4.57 7.33
CA ASN A 105 -9.07 3.95 7.79
C ASN A 105 -9.94 3.43 6.64
N ARG A 106 -9.44 3.41 5.39
CA ARG A 106 -10.11 2.86 4.20
C ARG A 106 -11.47 3.49 3.91
N SER A 107 -11.67 4.75 4.28
CA SER A 107 -12.92 5.48 4.04
C SER A 107 -12.87 6.38 2.81
N ALA A 108 -11.81 6.30 2.00
CA ALA A 108 -11.64 7.07 0.77
C ALA A 108 -11.14 6.20 -0.39
N PRO A 109 -11.57 6.49 -1.64
CA PRO A 109 -11.03 5.86 -2.83
C PRO A 109 -9.57 6.22 -3.12
N VAL A 110 -8.95 5.46 -4.01
CA VAL A 110 -7.57 5.68 -4.48
C VAL A 110 -7.45 6.88 -5.41
N ARG A 111 -6.39 7.65 -5.24
CA ARG A 111 -5.95 8.72 -6.13
C ARG A 111 -4.51 8.48 -6.60
N LEU A 112 -4.18 8.95 -7.79
CA LEU A 112 -2.85 8.80 -8.39
C LEU A 112 -2.06 10.11 -8.36
N PHE A 113 -0.79 9.99 -8.02
CA PHE A 113 0.18 11.07 -7.98
C PHE A 113 1.49 10.66 -8.66
N ARG A 114 2.26 11.66 -9.08
CA ARG A 114 3.68 11.50 -9.40
C ARG A 114 4.52 12.63 -8.82
N VAL A 115 5.81 12.39 -8.65
CA VAL A 115 6.77 13.43 -8.22
C VAL A 115 8.17 13.09 -8.72
N ARG A 116 9.01 14.12 -8.93
CA ARG A 116 10.44 13.88 -9.18
C ARG A 116 11.08 13.22 -7.95
N PRO A 117 12.01 12.27 -8.11
CA PRO A 117 12.58 11.52 -6.98
C PRO A 117 13.21 12.42 -5.91
N ALA A 118 13.92 13.47 -6.32
CA ALA A 118 14.54 14.43 -5.39
C ALA A 118 13.54 15.27 -4.57
N GLN A 119 12.25 15.29 -4.96
CA GLN A 119 11.20 16.05 -4.31
C GLN A 119 10.19 15.15 -3.56
N PHE A 120 10.42 13.84 -3.53
CA PHE A 120 9.47 12.87 -2.98
C PHE A 120 9.10 13.17 -1.51
N THR A 121 10.05 13.64 -0.71
CA THR A 121 9.84 13.88 0.72
C THR A 121 8.94 15.08 1.02
N ASP A 122 8.76 15.99 0.04
CA ASP A 122 7.84 17.11 0.11
C ASP A 122 6.53 16.75 -0.60
N ARG A 123 5.56 16.27 0.21
CA ARG A 123 4.23 15.89 -0.29
C ARG A 123 3.45 17.02 -0.96
N THR A 124 3.86 18.29 -0.80
CA THR A 124 3.21 19.41 -1.51
C THR A 124 3.63 19.50 -2.98
N ARG A 125 4.71 18.81 -3.37
CA ARG A 125 5.22 18.75 -4.75
C ARG A 125 4.60 17.63 -5.57
N TRP A 126 3.80 16.76 -4.95
CA TRP A 126 3.19 15.62 -5.61
C TRP A 126 2.10 16.09 -6.57
N GLN A 127 2.26 15.74 -7.85
CA GLN A 127 1.35 16.12 -8.91
C GLN A 127 0.23 15.09 -9.00
N GLY A 128 -1.01 15.51 -8.70
CA GLY A 128 -2.19 14.66 -8.93
C GLY A 128 -2.46 14.43 -10.41
N TYR A 129 -2.88 13.22 -10.76
CA TYR A 129 -3.38 12.88 -12.09
C TYR A 129 -4.89 13.11 -12.20
N SER A 130 -5.33 13.64 -13.33
CA SER A 130 -6.73 13.68 -13.76
C SER A 130 -6.81 13.40 -15.26
N PRO A 131 -8.00 13.18 -15.84
CA PRO A 131 -8.17 13.14 -17.29
C PRO A 131 -7.69 14.41 -18.03
N ALA A 132 -7.61 15.55 -17.33
CA ALA A 132 -7.04 16.80 -17.85
C ALA A 132 -5.50 16.88 -17.71
N GLY A 133 -4.84 15.80 -17.28
CA GLY A 133 -3.40 15.68 -17.10
C GLY A 133 -2.90 15.79 -15.65
N TRP A 134 -1.58 15.84 -15.51
CA TRP A 134 -0.86 15.92 -14.24
C TRP A 134 -0.88 17.35 -13.64
N GLY A 135 -0.72 17.43 -12.32
CA GLY A 135 -0.71 18.70 -11.58
C GLY A 135 -2.10 19.29 -11.39
N LYS A 136 -3.14 18.47 -11.52
CA LYS A 136 -4.54 18.82 -11.28
C LYS A 136 -5.02 18.19 -9.98
N THR A 137 -6.17 18.64 -9.48
CA THR A 137 -6.86 17.97 -8.37
C THR A 137 -7.23 16.55 -8.82
N PRO A 138 -6.64 15.49 -8.23
CA PRO A 138 -6.83 14.16 -8.75
C PRO A 138 -8.18 13.61 -8.30
N PRO A 139 -9.10 13.22 -9.21
CA PRO A 139 -10.30 12.49 -8.81
C PRO A 139 -9.94 11.09 -8.31
N PRO A 140 -10.87 10.38 -7.64
CA PRO A 140 -10.79 8.93 -7.50
C PRO A 140 -10.49 8.24 -8.84
N LEU A 141 -9.59 7.25 -8.83
CA LEU A 141 -9.33 6.41 -10.00
C LEU A 141 -10.55 5.52 -10.34
N TRP A 142 -11.24 5.02 -9.30
CA TRP A 142 -12.51 4.31 -9.35
C TRP A 142 -13.23 4.52 -7.99
N PRO A 143 -14.53 4.20 -7.83
CA PRO A 143 -15.30 4.61 -6.65
C PRO A 143 -15.12 3.73 -5.41
N ASP A 144 -14.51 2.55 -5.52
CA ASP A 144 -14.41 1.62 -4.39
C ASP A 144 -13.45 2.12 -3.31
N LEU A 145 -13.71 1.65 -2.09
CA LEU A 145 -12.89 1.92 -0.93
C LEU A 145 -11.85 0.81 -0.79
N VAL A 146 -10.58 1.19 -0.60
CA VAL A 146 -9.49 0.21 -0.55
C VAL A 146 -8.58 0.36 0.67
N GLY A 147 -7.85 -0.70 0.97
CA GLY A 147 -6.76 -0.72 1.96
C GLY A 147 -5.55 -1.52 1.47
N GLU A 148 -4.50 -1.52 2.30
CA GLU A 148 -3.34 -2.42 2.17
C GLU A 148 -2.75 -2.45 0.75
N MET A 149 -2.58 -1.28 0.15
CA MET A 149 -2.13 -1.18 -1.23
C MET A 149 -0.67 -1.64 -1.40
N SER A 150 -0.42 -2.33 -2.50
CA SER A 150 0.90 -2.71 -3.01
C SER A 150 0.99 -2.33 -4.49
N PHE A 151 1.62 -1.20 -4.77
CA PHE A 151 1.80 -0.64 -6.10
C PHE A 151 3.25 -0.76 -6.57
N LYS A 152 3.48 -1.54 -7.64
CA LYS A 152 4.82 -1.82 -8.19
C LYS A 152 4.82 -1.76 -9.72
N GLN A 153 6.02 -1.59 -10.27
CA GLN A 153 6.27 -1.90 -11.68
C GLN A 153 6.69 -3.37 -11.79
N ILE A 154 6.01 -4.13 -12.65
CA ILE A 154 6.31 -5.53 -12.95
C ILE A 154 6.27 -5.68 -14.47
N ASP A 155 7.37 -6.17 -15.07
CA ASP A 155 7.55 -6.30 -16.52
C ASP A 155 7.17 -5.04 -17.31
N GLY A 156 7.54 -3.87 -16.75
CA GLY A 156 7.25 -2.56 -17.34
C GLY A 156 5.79 -2.09 -17.20
N LYS A 157 4.91 -2.86 -16.55
CA LYS A 157 3.50 -2.52 -16.31
C LYS A 157 3.28 -1.98 -14.91
N ALA A 158 2.28 -1.11 -14.78
CA ALA A 158 1.80 -0.62 -13.50
C ALA A 158 0.86 -1.67 -12.88
N VAL A 159 1.29 -2.29 -11.78
CA VAL A 159 0.54 -3.35 -11.09
C VAL A 159 0.16 -2.88 -9.69
N LEU A 160 -1.14 -2.83 -9.42
CA LEU A 160 -1.70 -2.45 -8.13
C LEU A 160 -2.48 -3.63 -7.54
N SER A 161 -1.99 -4.17 -6.42
CA SER A 161 -2.75 -5.11 -5.58
C SER A 161 -3.27 -4.39 -4.34
N TYR A 162 -4.49 -4.71 -3.91
CA TYR A 162 -5.15 -4.02 -2.80
C TYR A 162 -6.26 -4.87 -2.19
N PHE A 163 -6.60 -4.57 -0.94
CA PHE A 163 -7.83 -5.05 -0.30
C PHE A 163 -8.99 -4.13 -0.70
N ASN A 164 -10.04 -4.67 -1.31
CA ASN A 164 -11.25 -3.93 -1.65
C ASN A 164 -12.22 -4.00 -0.47
N SER A 165 -12.31 -2.93 0.33
CA SER A 165 -13.21 -2.89 1.48
C SER A 165 -14.69 -2.77 1.11
N SER A 166 -15.01 -2.43 -0.15
CA SER A 166 -16.40 -2.45 -0.65
C SER A 166 -16.93 -3.87 -0.82
N THR A 167 -16.06 -4.83 -1.15
CA THR A 167 -16.45 -6.23 -1.46
C THR A 167 -15.88 -7.26 -0.47
N GLY A 168 -14.81 -6.89 0.26
CA GLY A 168 -14.00 -7.78 1.07
C GLY A 168 -12.91 -8.53 0.29
N ASN A 169 -12.83 -8.38 -1.03
CA ASN A 169 -11.93 -9.15 -1.88
C ASN A 169 -10.48 -8.65 -1.83
N MET A 170 -9.55 -9.52 -2.23
CA MET A 170 -8.22 -9.09 -2.67
C MET A 170 -8.20 -8.99 -4.18
N GLU A 171 -7.78 -7.84 -4.71
CA GLU A 171 -7.89 -7.54 -6.13
C GLU A 171 -6.55 -7.05 -6.69
N ILE A 172 -6.39 -7.23 -8.00
CA ILE A 172 -5.27 -6.72 -8.78
C ILE A 172 -5.78 -5.99 -10.01
N ARG A 173 -5.12 -4.87 -10.32
CA ARG A 173 -5.26 -4.15 -11.59
C ARG A 173 -3.89 -4.07 -12.25
N VAL A 174 -3.85 -4.33 -13.56
CA VAL A 174 -2.64 -4.19 -14.37
C VAL A 174 -2.90 -3.23 -15.53
N ALA A 175 -2.08 -2.19 -15.63
CA ALA A 175 -2.17 -1.18 -16.68
C ALA A 175 -0.84 -1.04 -17.43
N ALA A 176 -0.92 -0.59 -18.68
CA ALA A 176 0.26 -0.26 -19.49
C ALA A 176 1.12 0.81 -18.82
N ASP A 177 0.47 1.79 -18.20
CA ASP A 177 1.08 2.86 -17.41
C ASP A 177 0.15 3.23 -16.23
N PRO A 178 0.65 3.95 -15.20
CA PRO A 178 -0.13 4.27 -14.00
C PRO A 178 -1.45 4.98 -14.26
N THR A 179 -1.56 5.78 -15.33
CA THR A 179 -2.76 6.56 -15.62
C THR A 179 -3.93 5.69 -16.07
N GLY A 180 -3.64 4.50 -16.61
CA GLY A 180 -4.65 3.52 -17.01
C GLY A 180 -5.25 2.70 -15.86
N LEU A 181 -4.77 2.83 -14.62
CA LEU A 181 -5.24 2.01 -13.49
C LEU A 181 -6.76 2.13 -13.23
N GLY A 182 -7.34 3.31 -13.43
CA GLY A 182 -8.77 3.54 -13.18
C GLY A 182 -9.71 2.73 -14.08
N THR A 183 -9.26 2.38 -15.29
CA THR A 183 -10.04 1.61 -16.27
C THR A 183 -9.48 0.22 -16.55
N ALA A 184 -8.34 -0.13 -15.94
CA ALA A 184 -7.75 -1.45 -16.06
C ALA A 184 -8.74 -2.54 -15.56
N PRO A 185 -8.80 -3.70 -16.24
CA PRO A 185 -9.53 -4.86 -15.74
C PRO A 185 -9.10 -5.24 -14.32
N VAL A 186 -10.05 -5.82 -13.57
CA VAL A 186 -9.83 -6.28 -12.20
C VAL A 186 -9.72 -7.81 -12.21
N THR A 187 -8.65 -8.32 -11.61
CA THR A 187 -8.48 -9.74 -11.29
C THR A 187 -8.72 -9.93 -9.80
N THR A 188 -9.71 -10.72 -9.42
CA THR A 188 -9.93 -11.11 -8.03
C THR A 188 -8.98 -12.23 -7.65
N VAL A 189 -8.04 -11.95 -6.74
CA VAL A 189 -7.05 -12.91 -6.24
C VAL A 189 -7.64 -13.78 -5.16
N VAL A 190 -8.38 -13.17 -4.23
CA VAL A 190 -9.08 -13.84 -3.13
C VAL A 190 -10.50 -13.34 -3.07
N VAL A 191 -11.44 -14.26 -2.98
CA VAL A 191 -12.86 -13.95 -2.75
C VAL A 191 -13.11 -13.93 -1.25
N ALA A 192 -13.71 -12.88 -0.72
CA ALA A 192 -14.12 -12.86 0.68
C ALA A 192 -15.15 -13.95 0.96
N ALA A 193 -14.95 -14.68 2.04
CA ALA A 193 -15.86 -15.72 2.51
C ALA A 193 -16.03 -15.67 4.04
N ASP A 194 -16.97 -16.46 4.55
CA ASP A 194 -17.10 -16.68 5.97
C ASP A 194 -15.97 -17.56 6.50
N TRP A 195 -15.73 -17.47 7.81
CA TRP A 195 -14.79 -18.35 8.48
C TRP A 195 -15.27 -19.81 8.37
N PRO A 196 -14.38 -20.76 8.01
CA PRO A 196 -14.75 -22.17 7.93
C PRO A 196 -14.98 -22.79 9.32
N ASP A 197 -15.60 -23.97 9.34
CA ASP A 197 -15.67 -24.86 10.50
C ASP A 197 -15.04 -26.22 10.12
N PRO A 198 -13.87 -26.59 10.68
CA PRO A 198 -13.13 -25.91 11.75
C PRO A 198 -12.41 -24.63 11.29
N ILE A 199 -12.16 -23.72 12.24
CA ILE A 199 -11.66 -22.34 12.00
C ILE A 199 -10.30 -22.28 11.30
N ASP A 200 -9.48 -23.31 11.47
CA ASP A 200 -8.14 -23.42 10.93
C ASP A 200 -8.08 -24.13 9.56
N ALA A 201 -9.22 -24.63 9.07
CA ALA A 201 -9.31 -25.27 7.76
C ALA A 201 -8.85 -24.34 6.63
N LEU A 202 -8.31 -24.96 5.59
CA LEU A 202 -8.07 -24.35 4.29
C LEU A 202 -8.88 -25.11 3.25
N GLY A 203 -9.44 -24.37 2.29
CA GLY A 203 -10.06 -24.97 1.11
C GLY A 203 -9.04 -25.72 0.26
N ALA A 204 -9.54 -26.33 -0.82
CA ALA A 204 -8.69 -26.93 -1.83
C ALA A 204 -7.78 -25.86 -2.46
N PRO A 205 -6.59 -26.21 -3.01
CA PRO A 205 -5.66 -25.25 -3.60
C PRO A 205 -6.25 -24.36 -4.71
N GLU A 206 -7.26 -24.85 -5.41
CA GLU A 206 -8.01 -24.14 -6.45
C GLU A 206 -9.08 -23.18 -5.90
N ASP A 207 -9.43 -23.28 -4.63
CA ASP A 207 -10.38 -22.41 -3.96
C ASP A 207 -9.64 -21.19 -3.37
N ASN A 208 -9.91 -20.02 -3.93
CA ASN A 208 -9.35 -18.77 -3.47
C ASN A 208 -10.26 -18.01 -2.50
N ALA A 209 -11.24 -18.67 -1.89
CA ALA A 209 -12.02 -18.12 -0.80
C ALA A 209 -11.17 -17.96 0.47
N LEU A 210 -11.28 -16.81 1.13
CA LEU A 210 -10.62 -16.58 2.42
C LEU A 210 -11.43 -15.61 3.29
N ALA A 211 -11.58 -15.94 4.56
CA ALA A 211 -12.24 -15.07 5.52
C ALA A 211 -11.32 -13.98 6.03
N GLN A 212 -11.81 -12.74 6.10
CA GLN A 212 -11.05 -11.58 6.61
C GLN A 212 -9.63 -11.45 6.02
N PRO A 213 -9.49 -11.42 4.67
CA PRO A 213 -8.18 -11.22 4.08
C PRO A 213 -7.65 -9.83 4.41
N TYR A 214 -6.34 -9.74 4.59
CA TYR A 214 -5.62 -8.51 4.87
C TYR A 214 -4.27 -8.53 4.14
N GLY A 215 -3.86 -7.43 3.53
CA GLY A 215 -2.58 -7.35 2.81
C GLY A 215 -2.76 -7.35 1.30
N GLY A 216 -2.19 -8.34 0.59
CA GLY A 216 -2.11 -8.30 -0.87
C GLY A 216 -0.76 -7.78 -1.37
N TYR A 217 0.32 -8.20 -0.72
CA TYR A 217 1.64 -7.66 -1.03
C TYR A 217 2.28 -8.44 -2.18
N LEU A 218 2.60 -7.73 -3.26
CA LEU A 218 3.29 -8.28 -4.42
C LEU A 218 4.69 -8.74 -4.02
N ALA A 219 4.97 -10.04 -4.21
CA ALA A 219 6.26 -10.62 -3.87
C ALA A 219 7.37 -10.03 -4.77
N PRO A 220 8.57 -9.73 -4.22
CA PRO A 220 9.74 -9.43 -5.03
C PRO A 220 10.03 -10.55 -6.05
N GLY A 221 10.44 -10.18 -7.26
CA GLY A 221 10.73 -11.13 -8.34
C GLY A 221 9.52 -11.71 -9.06
N SER A 222 8.29 -11.25 -8.74
CA SER A 222 7.10 -11.56 -9.55
C SER A 222 7.26 -11.07 -10.98
N THR A 223 6.73 -11.85 -11.93
CA THR A 223 6.50 -11.45 -13.33
C THR A 223 4.99 -11.43 -13.60
N LEU A 224 4.56 -10.94 -14.75
CA LEU A 224 3.15 -11.02 -15.16
C LEU A 224 2.72 -12.46 -15.46
N GLU A 225 3.65 -13.33 -15.83
CA GLU A 225 3.41 -14.76 -16.03
C GLU A 225 3.38 -15.55 -14.72
N SER A 226 4.08 -15.08 -13.69
CA SER A 226 4.15 -15.72 -12.37
C SER A 226 4.05 -14.68 -11.26
N MET A 227 2.87 -14.06 -11.15
CA MET A 227 2.64 -13.03 -10.14
C MET A 227 2.33 -13.68 -8.80
N ARG A 228 3.13 -13.40 -7.77
CA ARG A 228 2.93 -13.96 -6.44
C ARG A 228 2.47 -12.89 -5.47
N VAL A 229 1.41 -13.20 -4.74
CA VAL A 229 0.78 -12.28 -3.80
C VAL A 229 0.73 -12.93 -2.43
N PHE A 230 1.22 -12.23 -1.42
CA PHE A 230 1.09 -12.65 -0.03
C PHE A 230 -0.15 -11.99 0.61
N VAL A 231 -1.07 -12.83 1.06
CA VAL A 231 -2.31 -12.41 1.74
C VAL A 231 -2.27 -12.96 3.15
N SER A 232 -2.44 -12.07 4.13
CA SER A 232 -2.57 -12.46 5.53
C SER A 232 -4.03 -12.73 5.85
N GLN A 233 -4.28 -13.63 6.78
CA GLN A 233 -5.58 -13.90 7.35
C GLN A 233 -5.50 -13.72 8.86
N TRP A 234 -6.46 -13.00 9.44
CA TRP A 234 -6.45 -12.76 10.88
C TRP A 234 -7.86 -12.82 11.47
N ASN A 235 -8.13 -13.81 12.33
CA ASN A 235 -9.38 -13.87 13.08
C ASN A 235 -9.38 -12.83 14.21
N THR A 236 -10.24 -11.83 14.06
CA THR A 236 -10.40 -10.74 15.02
C THR A 236 -11.62 -10.91 15.94
N THR A 237 -12.40 -11.98 15.76
CA THR A 237 -13.65 -12.23 16.51
C THR A 237 -13.44 -12.90 17.87
N THR A 238 -12.38 -13.71 18.02
CA THR A 238 -12.07 -14.41 19.27
C THR A 238 -10.94 -13.73 20.04
N ARG A 239 -10.99 -13.83 21.38
CA ARG A 239 -9.93 -13.32 22.27
C ARG A 239 -8.60 -14.02 22.01
N ASP A 240 -8.68 -15.29 21.62
CA ASP A 240 -7.57 -16.11 21.16
C ASP A 240 -7.38 -15.75 19.68
N ARG A 241 -6.41 -14.87 19.41
CA ARG A 241 -6.16 -14.21 18.12
C ARG A 241 -5.62 -15.15 17.02
N MET A 242 -6.16 -16.37 16.96
CA MET A 242 -5.77 -17.43 16.04
C MET A 242 -6.93 -17.81 15.11
N PRO A 243 -6.64 -18.17 13.85
CA PRO A 243 -5.32 -18.12 13.23
C PRO A 243 -4.92 -16.70 12.82
N TYR A 244 -3.64 -16.37 13.00
CA TYR A 244 -2.94 -15.42 12.13
C TYR A 244 -2.03 -16.24 11.21
N ARG A 245 -2.22 -16.13 9.89
CA ARG A 245 -1.40 -16.84 8.90
C ARG A 245 -1.17 -15.99 7.66
N VAL A 246 -0.17 -16.38 6.88
CA VAL A 246 0.11 -15.78 5.57
C VAL A 246 0.06 -16.89 4.52
N LEU A 247 -0.73 -16.66 3.47
CA LEU A 247 -0.87 -17.53 2.31
C LEU A 247 -0.25 -16.87 1.08
N GLN A 248 0.28 -17.68 0.18
CA GLN A 248 0.81 -17.21 -1.11
C GLN A 248 -0.14 -17.66 -2.22
N TYR A 249 -0.58 -16.71 -3.04
CA TYR A 249 -1.38 -16.95 -4.22
C TYR A 249 -0.55 -16.71 -5.48
N LEU A 250 -0.68 -17.60 -6.46
CA LEU A 250 -0.18 -17.41 -7.81
C LEU A 250 -1.31 -16.81 -8.65
N VAL A 251 -1.03 -15.72 -9.36
CA VAL A 251 -2.02 -14.94 -10.10
C VAL A 251 -1.57 -14.81 -11.55
N HIS A 252 -2.51 -15.02 -12.47
CA HIS A 252 -2.34 -14.76 -13.89
C HIS A 252 -3.31 -13.64 -14.30
N PRO A 253 -2.90 -12.36 -14.24
CA PRO A 253 -3.82 -11.23 -14.39
C PRO A 253 -4.33 -11.01 -15.83
N TYR A 254 -3.91 -11.83 -16.80
CA TYR A 254 -4.30 -11.76 -18.20
C TYR A 254 -4.99 -13.03 -18.73
N SER A 255 -5.23 -14.03 -17.87
CA SER A 255 -5.97 -15.24 -18.24
C SER A 255 -7.47 -15.04 -18.13
#